data_AF-A0A1G7R209-F1
#
_entry.id   AF-A0A1G7R209-F1
#
_cell.length_a   1.000
_cell.length_b   1.000
_cell.length_c   1.000
_cell.angle_alpha   90.00
_cell.angle_beta   90.00
_cell.angle_gamma   90.00
#
_symmetry.space_group_name_H-M   'P 1'
#
loop_
_entity.id
_entity.type
_entity.pdbx_description
1 polymer ?
#
loop_
_entity_poly.entity_id
_entity_poly.type
_entity_poly.pdbx_seq_one_letter_code
_entity_poly.pdbx_strand_id
1 'polypeptide(L)'
;MWLTMVTGARRGELCALRWDDVELVTGTLRVLRSIAELKTETWEKDTRTHQHRRIALDPESVTQLTAHRARTRPDGRAREVVGMDRELLDLFSSHRHAITTRIRELERAFVARVGREPAPLERTRLTQQATLATRAAKDRHGETLEQRIDRWEAETRWAVAGGFGKVVRDALAQDAGPAAEWSERDVIERALANIGEHRASWLRQDLLRAVSDELPAHLGLAPDQVRPLLEQLADRALADAVPITPPPVLADLPDELRRADGASMFERSGSARFSVAPHLVAEGVLRR
;
A
#
# COMPACT_ATOMS: atom_id res chain seq x y z
N MET A 1 -5.40 1.70 -17.12
CA MET A 1 -5.52 1.49 -18.59
C MET A 1 -6.27 2.60 -19.29
N TRP A 2 -7.46 3.01 -18.83
CA TRP A 2 -8.24 4.13 -19.41
C TRP A 2 -7.39 5.40 -19.70
N LEU A 3 -6.65 5.89 -18.70
CA LEU A 3 -5.80 7.09 -18.87
C LEU A 3 -4.72 6.91 -19.94
N THR A 4 -4.14 5.73 -20.09
CA THR A 4 -3.11 5.44 -21.10
C THR A 4 -3.68 5.57 -22.52
N MET A 5 -4.89 5.06 -22.73
CA MET A 5 -5.56 5.09 -24.03
C MET A 5 -5.98 6.51 -24.41
N VAL A 6 -6.50 7.27 -23.44
CA VAL A 6 -6.98 8.64 -23.68
C VAL A 6 -5.81 9.63 -23.81
N THR A 7 -4.75 9.46 -23.03
CA THR A 7 -3.68 10.48 -22.95
C THR A 7 -2.43 10.11 -23.75
N GLY A 8 -2.27 8.85 -24.15
CA GLY A 8 -1.03 8.34 -24.75
C GLY A 8 0.18 8.46 -23.82
N ALA A 9 -0.03 8.69 -22.52
CA ALA A 9 1.04 8.78 -21.54
C ALA A 9 1.72 7.42 -21.37
N ARG A 10 3.06 7.44 -21.33
CA ARG A 10 3.86 6.23 -21.18
C ARG A 10 3.70 5.70 -19.76
N ARG A 11 3.86 4.40 -19.56
CA ARG A 11 3.72 3.75 -18.23
C ARG A 11 4.46 4.50 -17.13
N GLY A 12 5.75 4.80 -17.31
CA GLY A 12 6.53 5.54 -16.31
C GLY A 12 5.98 6.94 -16.02
N GLU A 13 5.41 7.62 -17.00
CA GLU A 13 4.78 8.94 -16.84
C GLU A 13 3.48 8.83 -16.04
N LEU A 14 2.67 7.80 -16.31
CA LEU A 14 1.44 7.51 -15.56
C LEU A 14 1.73 7.12 -14.11
N CYS A 15 2.74 6.30 -13.87
CA CYS A 15 3.18 5.91 -12.53
C CYS A 15 3.75 7.09 -11.72
N ALA A 16 4.17 8.16 -12.38
CA ALA A 16 4.65 9.38 -11.73
C ALA A 16 3.56 10.42 -11.48
N LEU A 17 2.33 10.19 -11.97
CA LEU A 17 1.24 11.13 -11.79
C LEU A 17 0.88 11.25 -10.31
N ARG A 18 0.81 12.48 -9.85
CA ARG A 18 0.23 12.83 -8.57
C ARG A 18 -1.12 13.50 -8.79
N TRP A 19 -1.96 13.53 -7.75
CA TRP A 19 -3.23 14.26 -7.86
C TRP A 19 -3.05 15.75 -8.19
N ASP A 20 -1.93 16.36 -7.80
CA ASP A 20 -1.56 17.74 -8.15
C ASP A 20 -1.22 17.94 -9.63
N ASP A 21 -1.03 16.85 -10.37
CA ASP A 21 -0.80 16.87 -11.81
C ASP A 21 -2.12 16.77 -12.60
N VAL A 22 -3.27 16.64 -11.92
CA VAL A 22 -4.61 16.49 -12.51
C VAL A 22 -5.51 17.66 -12.08
N GLU A 23 -5.83 18.55 -13.01
CA GLU A 23 -6.79 19.64 -12.80
C GLU A 23 -8.17 19.23 -13.34
N LEU A 24 -9.01 18.71 -12.46
CA LEU A 24 -10.31 18.11 -12.81
C LEU A 24 -11.34 19.17 -13.26
N VAL A 25 -11.26 20.41 -12.78
CA VAL A 25 -12.19 21.48 -13.16
C VAL A 25 -11.97 21.92 -14.60
N THR A 26 -10.71 22.01 -15.02
CA THR A 26 -10.33 22.40 -16.38
C THR A 26 -10.07 21.20 -17.29
N GLY A 27 -10.36 19.97 -16.81
CA GLY A 27 -10.19 18.73 -17.57
C GLY A 27 -8.77 18.56 -18.12
N THR A 28 -7.75 18.74 -17.29
CA THR A 28 -6.36 18.75 -17.76
C THR A 28 -5.45 17.86 -16.91
N LEU A 29 -4.66 17.03 -17.58
CA LEU A 29 -3.52 16.30 -17.02
C LEU A 29 -2.18 16.95 -17.40
N ARG A 30 -1.26 17.10 -16.44
CA ARG A 30 0.13 17.49 -16.71
C ARG A 30 1.04 16.27 -16.55
N VAL A 31 1.82 15.98 -17.57
CA VAL A 31 2.89 14.99 -17.50
C VAL A 31 4.19 15.71 -17.26
N LEU A 32 4.65 15.71 -16.01
CA LEU A 32 5.87 16.41 -15.59
C LEU A 32 7.04 15.47 -15.32
N ARG A 33 6.75 14.22 -14.95
CA ARG A 33 7.72 13.29 -14.39
C ARG A 33 7.52 11.90 -14.96
N SER A 34 8.49 11.03 -14.74
CA SER A 34 8.36 9.60 -14.98
C SER A 34 8.99 8.85 -13.81
N ILE A 35 8.36 7.77 -13.37
CA ILE A 35 9.01 6.83 -12.46
C ILE A 35 9.92 5.94 -13.30
N ALA A 36 11.12 5.73 -12.77
CA ALA A 36 12.01 4.66 -13.17
C ALA A 36 12.14 3.70 -12.01
N GLU A 37 12.28 2.43 -12.35
CA GLU A 37 12.31 1.35 -11.39
C GLU A 37 13.49 0.45 -11.73
N LEU A 38 14.28 0.12 -10.72
CA LEU A 38 15.36 -0.84 -10.80
C LEU A 38 15.38 -1.66 -9.50
N LYS A 39 14.98 -2.92 -9.61
CA LYS A 39 15.02 -3.93 -8.53
C LYS A 39 14.07 -3.62 -7.35
N THR A 40 14.56 -3.00 -6.29
CA THR A 40 13.76 -2.58 -5.12
C THR A 40 13.84 -1.08 -4.90
N GLU A 41 14.56 -0.38 -5.79
CA GLU A 41 14.67 1.06 -5.80
C GLU A 41 13.78 1.61 -6.91
N THR A 42 12.82 2.42 -6.48
CA THR A 42 11.99 3.24 -7.35
C THR A 42 12.49 4.67 -7.19
N TRP A 43 12.89 5.30 -8.29
CA TRP A 43 13.26 6.72 -8.26
C TRP A 43 12.50 7.50 -9.32
N GLU A 44 12.24 8.75 -8.99
CA GLU A 44 11.65 9.71 -9.90
C GLU A 44 12.73 10.20 -10.87
N LYS A 45 12.43 10.18 -12.17
CA LYS A 45 13.26 10.76 -13.22
C LYS A 45 12.45 11.79 -14.00
N ASP A 46 13.16 12.63 -14.75
CA ASP A 46 12.52 13.46 -15.77
C ASP A 46 11.92 12.61 -16.89
N THR A 47 10.94 13.20 -17.60
CA THR A 47 10.38 12.60 -18.81
C THR A 47 11.51 12.33 -19.81
N ARG A 48 11.36 11.29 -20.64
CA ARG A 48 12.42 10.78 -21.55
C ARG A 48 12.98 11.86 -22.52
N THR A 49 12.32 12.99 -22.67
CA THR A 49 12.71 14.14 -23.51
C THR A 49 12.91 15.45 -22.74
N HIS A 50 12.82 15.44 -21.40
CA HIS A 50 12.72 16.64 -20.54
C HIS A 50 11.58 17.59 -20.93
N GLN A 51 10.57 17.11 -21.66
CA GLN A 51 9.42 17.91 -22.05
C GLN A 51 8.25 17.66 -21.11
N HIS A 52 7.80 18.72 -20.45
CA HIS A 52 6.53 18.75 -19.74
C HIS A 52 5.41 18.95 -20.76
N ARG A 53 4.37 18.12 -20.73
CA ARG A 53 3.25 18.28 -21.66
C ARG A 53 1.91 18.23 -20.95
N ARG A 54 0.99 19.05 -21.44
CA ARG A 54 -0.37 19.22 -20.93
C ARG A 54 -1.32 18.48 -21.87
N ILE A 55 -2.16 17.62 -21.32
CA ILE A 55 -3.06 16.73 -22.05
C ILE A 55 -4.48 17.04 -21.59
N ALA A 56 -5.38 17.34 -22.53
CA ALA A 56 -6.79 17.51 -22.23
C ALA A 56 -7.43 16.14 -21.93
N LEU A 57 -8.25 16.09 -20.89
CA LEU A 57 -9.02 14.93 -20.50
C LEU A 57 -10.45 15.10 -21.00
N ASP A 58 -11.01 14.06 -21.59
CA ASP A 58 -12.43 14.04 -21.93
C ASP A 58 -13.31 13.97 -20.65
N PRO A 59 -14.60 14.33 -20.74
CA PRO A 59 -15.49 14.36 -19.57
C PRO A 59 -15.64 13.02 -18.85
N GLU A 60 -15.53 11.89 -19.56
CA GLU A 60 -15.63 10.56 -18.98
C GLU A 60 -14.35 10.23 -18.19
N SER A 61 -13.17 10.58 -18.71
CA SER A 61 -11.91 10.55 -17.96
C SER A 61 -11.95 11.39 -16.68
N VAL A 62 -12.51 12.60 -16.73
CA VAL A 62 -12.66 13.47 -15.55
C VAL A 62 -13.58 12.81 -14.52
N THR A 63 -14.69 12.23 -14.97
CA THR A 63 -15.66 11.54 -14.10
C THR A 63 -15.03 10.33 -13.40
N GLN A 64 -14.31 9.50 -14.16
CA GLN A 64 -13.62 8.31 -13.64
C GLN A 64 -12.52 8.69 -12.62
N LEU A 65 -11.71 9.71 -12.92
CA LEU A 65 -10.69 10.22 -12.00
C LEU A 65 -11.29 10.85 -10.74
N THR A 66 -12.41 11.56 -10.85
CA THR A 66 -13.10 12.17 -9.71
C THR A 66 -13.63 11.10 -8.76
N ALA A 67 -14.26 10.05 -9.30
CA ALA A 67 -14.74 8.93 -8.51
C ALA A 67 -13.58 8.16 -7.85
N HIS A 68 -12.44 8.04 -8.54
CA HIS A 68 -11.24 7.40 -8.00
C HIS A 68 -10.62 8.23 -6.85
N ARG A 69 -10.55 9.56 -7.00
CA ARG A 69 -10.03 10.48 -5.97
C ARG A 69 -10.87 10.46 -4.69
N ALA A 70 -12.18 10.28 -4.81
CA ALA A 70 -13.09 10.27 -3.66
C ALA A 70 -12.92 9.05 -2.73
N ARG A 71 -12.33 7.94 -3.22
CA ARG A 71 -12.23 6.67 -2.48
C ARG A 71 -10.87 6.41 -1.83
N THR A 72 -9.83 7.09 -2.28
CA THR A 72 -8.47 6.89 -1.78
C THR A 72 -8.11 8.03 -0.82
N ARG A 73 -7.41 7.73 0.28
CA ARG A 73 -6.84 8.80 1.10
C ARG A 73 -6.04 9.75 0.20
N PRO A 74 -6.02 11.08 0.44
CA PRO A 74 -5.35 12.03 -0.46
C PRO A 74 -3.89 11.68 -0.83
N ASP A 75 -3.20 10.86 -0.03
CA ASP A 75 -1.83 10.43 -0.29
C ASP A 75 -1.67 9.10 -1.06
N GLY A 76 -2.77 8.43 -1.45
CA GLY A 76 -2.73 7.24 -2.30
C GLY A 76 -2.40 5.92 -1.60
N ARG A 77 -2.17 5.93 -0.28
CA ARG A 77 -1.53 4.79 0.42
C ARG A 77 -2.48 3.90 1.20
N ALA A 78 -3.69 4.36 1.46
CA ALA A 78 -4.65 3.67 2.30
C ALA A 78 -6.07 4.04 1.91
N ARG A 79 -7.00 3.16 2.28
CA ARG A 79 -8.44 3.43 2.27
C ARG A 79 -8.85 3.84 3.67
N GLU A 80 -9.78 4.77 3.76
CA GLU A 80 -10.34 5.24 5.03
C GLU A 80 -11.84 4.94 5.05
N VAL A 81 -12.39 4.75 6.25
CA VAL A 81 -13.84 4.61 6.41
C VAL A 81 -14.48 5.94 6.01
N VAL A 82 -15.42 5.89 5.07
CA VAL A 82 -16.13 7.07 4.59
C VAL A 82 -16.90 7.71 5.75
N GLY A 83 -16.87 9.04 5.85
CA GLY A 83 -17.59 9.79 6.89
C GLY A 83 -16.89 9.93 8.24
N MET A 84 -15.66 9.43 8.40
CA MET A 84 -14.89 9.69 9.61
C MET A 84 -14.44 11.16 9.66
N ASP A 85 -14.71 11.84 10.77
CA ASP A 85 -14.27 13.21 11.00
C ASP A 85 -12.73 13.28 11.09
N ARG A 86 -12.12 14.30 10.47
CA ARG A 86 -10.67 14.52 10.52
C ARG A 86 -10.19 14.77 11.94
N GLU A 87 -10.96 15.49 12.75
CA GLU A 87 -10.59 15.76 14.14
C GLU A 87 -10.49 14.46 14.96
N LEU A 88 -11.37 13.49 14.68
CA LEU A 88 -11.32 12.16 15.28
C LEU A 88 -10.10 11.35 14.81
N LEU A 89 -9.80 11.38 13.51
CA LEU A 89 -8.64 10.70 12.95
C LEU A 89 -7.33 11.25 13.52
N ASP A 90 -7.25 12.56 13.71
CA ASP A 90 -6.08 13.24 14.28
C ASP A 90 -5.89 12.90 15.76
N LEU A 91 -6.99 12.86 16.54
CA LEU A 91 -6.99 12.46 17.95
C LEU A 91 -6.34 11.08 18.15
N PHE A 92 -6.72 10.10 17.32
CA PHE A 92 -6.19 8.73 17.40
C PHE A 92 -4.88 8.51 16.63
N SER A 93 -4.31 9.56 16.02
CA SER A 93 -3.04 9.52 15.27
C SER A 93 -1.84 10.07 16.06
N SER A 94 -1.87 9.99 17.40
CA SER A 94 -0.86 10.57 18.31
C SER A 94 0.57 10.08 18.06
N HIS A 95 0.78 8.77 17.85
CA HIS A 95 2.11 8.23 17.58
C HIS A 95 2.67 8.67 16.22
N ARG A 96 1.81 8.83 15.20
CA ARG A 96 2.23 9.38 13.90
C ARG A 96 2.71 10.82 14.03
N HIS A 97 2.02 11.62 14.85
CA HIS A 97 2.45 12.97 15.17
C HIS A 97 3.80 12.97 15.89
N ALA A 98 3.99 12.11 16.90
CA ALA A 98 5.26 11.97 17.60
C ALA A 98 6.42 11.61 16.66
N ILE A 99 6.23 10.63 15.77
CA ILE A 99 7.21 10.25 14.74
C ILE A 99 7.52 11.44 13.83
N THR A 100 6.49 12.12 13.31
CA THR A 100 6.66 13.23 12.36
C THR A 100 7.45 14.38 12.99
N THR A 101 7.13 14.73 14.23
CA THR A 101 7.88 15.72 15.02
C THR A 101 9.34 15.28 15.17
N ARG A 102 9.57 14.02 15.53
CA ARG A 102 10.93 13.49 15.72
C ARG A 102 11.74 13.45 14.43
N ILE A 103 11.14 13.14 13.28
CA ILE A 103 11.79 13.21 11.97
C ILE A 103 12.29 14.64 11.71
N ARG A 104 11.43 15.65 11.89
CA ARG A 104 11.79 17.06 11.66
C ARG A 104 12.92 17.54 12.57
N GLU A 105 12.98 17.07 13.81
CA GLU A 105 14.09 17.35 14.72
C GLU A 105 15.41 16.75 14.21
N LEU A 106 15.38 15.49 13.80
CA LEU A 106 16.55 14.78 13.29
C LEU A 106 17.07 15.37 11.97
N GLU A 107 16.17 15.79 11.08
CA GLU A 107 16.54 16.49 9.84
C GLU A 107 17.16 17.86 10.14
N ARG A 108 16.58 18.66 11.04
CA ARG A 108 17.17 19.94 11.47
C ARG A 108 18.56 19.75 12.08
N ALA A 109 18.73 18.75 12.94
CA ALA A 109 20.03 18.44 13.55
C ALA A 109 21.06 17.96 12.50
N PHE A 110 20.62 17.24 11.47
CA PHE A 110 21.47 16.84 10.36
C PHE A 110 21.97 18.06 9.57
N VAL A 111 21.06 18.96 9.18
CA VAL A 111 21.40 20.17 8.43
C VAL A 111 22.36 21.06 9.23
N ALA A 112 22.12 21.26 10.53
CA ALA A 112 23.00 22.06 11.38
C ALA A 112 24.43 21.49 11.49
N ARG A 113 24.57 20.16 11.47
CA ARG A 113 25.88 19.48 11.60
C ARG A 113 26.62 19.34 10.28
N VAL A 114 25.92 19.08 9.19
CA VAL A 114 26.51 18.70 7.89
C VAL A 114 26.49 19.89 6.90
N GLY A 115 25.64 20.88 7.12
CA GLY A 115 25.52 22.06 6.26
C GLY A 115 24.77 21.83 4.94
N ARG A 116 24.08 20.69 4.79
CA ARG A 116 23.23 20.35 3.64
C ARG A 116 22.01 19.53 4.02
N GLU A 117 21.03 19.49 3.14
CA GLU A 117 19.87 18.60 3.24
C GLU A 117 20.29 17.11 3.18
N PRO A 118 19.57 16.20 3.87
CA PRO A 118 19.86 14.78 3.82
C PRO A 118 19.48 14.17 2.45
N ALA A 119 20.34 13.30 1.93
CA ALA A 119 20.08 12.49 0.74
C ALA A 119 19.00 11.43 1.02
N PRO A 120 18.41 10.78 0.00
CA PRO A 120 17.30 9.84 0.17
C PRO A 120 17.56 8.73 1.20
N LEU A 121 18.73 8.07 1.12
CA LEU A 121 19.11 7.01 2.07
C LEU A 121 19.29 7.55 3.50
N GLU A 122 19.81 8.77 3.64
CA GLU A 122 19.97 9.43 4.94
C GLU A 122 18.60 9.74 5.54
N ARG A 123 17.64 10.25 4.74
CA ARG A 123 16.24 10.44 5.18
C ARG A 123 15.59 9.14 5.64
N THR A 124 15.81 8.04 4.94
CA THR A 124 15.30 6.72 5.34
C THR A 124 15.84 6.32 6.72
N ARG A 125 17.14 6.52 6.96
CA ARG A 125 17.77 6.22 8.26
C ARG A 125 17.23 7.13 9.38
N LEU A 126 17.08 8.43 9.12
CA LEU A 126 16.51 9.37 10.09
C LEU A 126 15.05 9.01 10.43
N THR A 127 14.27 8.57 9.44
CA THR A 127 12.90 8.07 9.64
C THR A 127 12.85 6.82 10.51
N GLN A 128 13.73 5.86 10.25
CA GLN A 128 13.85 4.63 11.05
C GLN A 128 14.27 4.97 12.49
N GLN A 129 15.23 5.87 12.66
CA GLN A 129 15.68 6.34 13.96
C GLN A 129 14.55 7.03 14.73
N ALA A 130 13.78 7.92 14.09
CA ALA A 130 12.62 8.56 14.70
C ALA A 130 11.60 7.53 15.19
N THR A 131 11.26 6.56 14.34
CA THR A 131 10.29 5.50 14.65
C THR A 131 10.70 4.66 15.86
N LEU A 132 11.99 4.31 15.96
CA LEU A 132 12.52 3.55 17.09
C LEU A 132 12.55 4.38 18.38
N ALA A 133 12.88 5.67 18.27
CA ALA A 133 12.97 6.57 19.42
C ALA A 133 11.60 6.93 20.03
N THR A 134 10.53 6.95 19.23
CA THR A 134 9.17 7.30 19.71
C THR A 134 8.37 6.10 20.23
N ARG A 135 8.89 4.88 20.09
CA ARG A 135 8.27 3.70 20.71
C ARG A 135 8.39 3.83 22.24
N ALA A 136 7.25 4.04 22.91
CA ALA A 136 7.18 3.93 24.35
C ALA A 136 7.65 2.53 24.79
N ALA A 137 8.34 2.47 25.94
CA ALA A 137 8.61 1.19 26.59
C ALA A 137 7.26 0.49 26.86
N LYS A 138 7.17 -0.83 26.61
CA LYS A 138 5.96 -1.60 26.94
C LYS A 138 5.66 -1.38 28.42
N ASP A 139 4.51 -0.75 28.71
CA ASP A 139 4.05 -0.58 30.07
C ASP A 139 3.76 -1.95 30.68
N ARG A 140 4.15 -2.15 31.94
CA ARG A 140 3.96 -3.43 32.65
C ARG A 140 2.53 -3.58 33.17
N HIS A 141 1.77 -2.49 33.25
CA HIS A 141 0.32 -2.51 33.48
C HIS A 141 -0.39 -2.56 32.13
N GLY A 142 -0.91 -3.73 31.76
CA GLY A 142 -1.80 -3.85 30.61
C GLY A 142 -3.14 -3.21 30.90
N GLU A 143 -3.57 -2.27 30.06
CA GLU A 143 -4.94 -1.78 30.02
C GLU A 143 -5.88 -2.92 29.62
N THR A 144 -6.98 -3.14 30.36
CA THR A 144 -8.02 -4.10 29.93
C THR A 144 -8.79 -3.58 28.72
N LEU A 145 -9.56 -4.45 28.05
CA LEU A 145 -10.39 -4.03 26.92
C LEU A 145 -11.43 -2.98 27.36
N GLU A 146 -12.08 -3.19 28.50
CA GLU A 146 -13.08 -2.27 29.05
C GLU A 146 -12.45 -0.91 29.37
N GLN A 147 -11.32 -0.89 30.07
CA GLN A 147 -10.60 0.35 30.40
C GLN A 147 -10.22 1.13 29.13
N ARG A 148 -9.80 0.44 28.08
CA ARG A 148 -9.46 1.05 26.79
C ARG A 148 -10.68 1.64 26.10
N ILE A 149 -11.81 0.95 26.13
CA ILE A 149 -13.07 1.45 25.56
C ILE A 149 -13.54 2.70 26.31
N ASP A 150 -13.51 2.68 27.65
CA ASP A 150 -13.91 3.82 28.49
C ASP A 150 -13.04 5.05 28.21
N ARG A 151 -11.72 4.85 28.06
CA ARG A 151 -10.79 5.92 27.70
C ARG A 151 -11.09 6.48 26.31
N TRP A 152 -11.28 5.63 25.30
CA TRP A 152 -11.60 6.08 23.94
C TRP A 152 -12.93 6.84 23.87
N GLU A 153 -13.95 6.40 24.60
CA GLU A 153 -15.23 7.08 24.69
C GLU A 153 -15.08 8.46 25.37
N ALA A 154 -14.31 8.54 26.46
CA ALA A 154 -14.01 9.80 27.12
C ALA A 154 -13.27 10.77 26.19
N GLU A 155 -12.18 10.33 25.56
CA GLU A 155 -11.39 11.12 24.60
C GLU A 155 -12.24 11.60 23.41
N THR A 156 -13.09 10.73 22.86
CA THR A 156 -13.95 11.05 21.71
C THR A 156 -15.04 12.07 22.06
N ARG A 157 -15.62 11.99 23.26
CA ARG A 157 -16.68 12.92 23.69
C ARG A 157 -16.20 14.37 23.77
N TRP A 158 -14.91 14.59 24.03
CA TRP A 158 -14.29 15.91 24.04
C TRP A 158 -14.05 16.46 22.64
N ALA A 159 -13.81 15.59 21.64
CA ALA A 159 -13.50 15.99 20.27
C ALA A 159 -14.73 16.03 19.35
N VAL A 160 -15.70 15.14 19.53
CA VAL A 160 -16.86 14.98 18.63
C VAL A 160 -18.16 15.02 19.44
N ALA A 161 -19.02 16.01 19.14
CA ALA A 161 -20.35 16.11 19.74
C ALA A 161 -21.17 14.84 19.43
N GLY A 162 -21.53 14.09 20.48
CA GLY A 162 -22.26 12.81 20.38
C GLY A 162 -21.42 11.56 20.65
N GLY A 163 -20.10 11.70 20.89
CA GLY A 163 -19.22 10.60 21.34
C GLY A 163 -19.03 9.48 20.32
N PHE A 164 -18.40 8.38 20.75
CA PHE A 164 -18.10 7.24 19.88
C PHE A 164 -19.37 6.58 19.34
N GLY A 165 -20.45 6.55 20.14
CA GLY A 165 -21.73 6.00 19.74
C GLY A 165 -22.38 6.68 18.54
N LYS A 166 -22.24 8.00 18.39
CA LYS A 166 -22.70 8.71 17.19
C LYS A 166 -21.84 8.35 15.97
N VAL A 167 -20.52 8.34 16.13
CA VAL A 167 -19.58 7.97 15.05
C VAL A 167 -19.88 6.57 14.51
N VAL A 168 -20.10 5.59 15.40
CA VAL A 168 -20.47 4.23 15.01
C VAL A 168 -21.81 4.20 14.29
N ARG A 169 -22.84 4.89 14.80
CA ARG A 169 -24.14 4.95 14.12
C ARG A 169 -24.05 5.57 12.74
N ASP A 170 -23.34 6.70 12.61
CA ASP A 170 -23.18 7.38 11.34
C ASP A 170 -22.41 6.51 10.34
N ALA A 171 -21.33 5.85 10.78
CA ALA A 171 -20.56 4.91 9.96
C ALA A 171 -21.39 3.69 9.51
N LEU A 172 -22.22 3.14 10.39
CA LEU A 172 -23.10 2.00 10.08
C LEU A 172 -24.32 2.39 9.24
N ALA A 173 -24.79 3.64 9.34
CA ALA A 173 -25.87 4.18 8.53
C ALA A 173 -25.42 4.60 7.13
N GLN A 174 -24.10 4.65 6.88
CA GLN A 174 -23.59 4.96 5.55
C GLN A 174 -23.89 3.81 4.60
N ASP A 175 -24.56 4.13 3.50
CA ASP A 175 -24.63 3.24 2.36
C ASP A 175 -23.25 3.19 1.68
N ALA A 176 -22.68 2.00 1.59
CA ALA A 176 -21.43 1.76 0.87
C ALA A 176 -21.58 1.97 -0.65
N GLY A 177 -22.81 2.19 -1.11
CA GLY A 177 -23.18 2.32 -2.51
C GLY A 177 -23.26 0.94 -3.17
N PRO A 178 -23.53 0.88 -4.48
CA PRO A 178 -23.62 -0.39 -5.20
C PRO A 178 -22.27 -1.13 -5.17
N ALA A 179 -22.33 -2.47 -5.21
CA ALA A 179 -21.13 -3.28 -5.40
C ALA A 179 -20.46 -2.90 -6.72
N ALA A 180 -19.14 -2.71 -6.69
CA ALA A 180 -18.41 -2.44 -7.91
C ALA A 180 -18.31 -3.72 -8.75
N GLU A 181 -18.42 -3.59 -10.07
CA GLU A 181 -18.07 -4.69 -10.98
C GLU A 181 -16.55 -4.85 -11.05
N TRP A 182 -16.08 -6.09 -11.02
CA TRP A 182 -14.67 -6.43 -11.15
C TRP A 182 -14.49 -7.81 -11.79
N SER A 183 -13.32 -7.99 -12.39
CA SER A 183 -12.88 -9.23 -13.01
C SER A 183 -11.74 -9.81 -12.17
N GLU A 184 -11.88 -11.07 -11.76
CA GLU A 184 -10.83 -11.80 -11.07
C GLU A 184 -9.52 -11.82 -11.85
N ARG A 185 -9.61 -12.07 -13.17
CA ARG A 185 -8.46 -12.08 -14.06
C ARG A 185 -7.72 -10.74 -14.03
N ASP A 186 -8.47 -9.65 -14.13
CA ASP A 186 -7.89 -8.31 -14.15
C ASP A 186 -7.21 -7.96 -12.82
N VAL A 187 -7.81 -8.37 -11.70
CA VAL A 187 -7.24 -8.18 -10.37
C VAL A 187 -5.93 -8.95 -10.23
N ILE A 188 -5.90 -10.21 -10.66
CA ILE A 188 -4.69 -11.05 -10.64
C ILE A 188 -3.59 -10.44 -11.52
N GLU A 189 -3.93 -10.10 -12.77
CA GLU A 189 -2.98 -9.52 -13.72
C GLU A 189 -2.40 -8.20 -13.20
N ARG A 190 -3.25 -7.31 -12.65
CA ARG A 190 -2.77 -6.04 -12.05
C ARG A 190 -1.97 -6.26 -10.78
N ALA A 191 -2.36 -7.22 -9.93
CA ALA A 191 -1.64 -7.49 -8.69
C ALA A 191 -0.24 -8.05 -8.96
N LEU A 192 -0.11 -9.01 -9.89
CA LEU A 192 1.18 -9.56 -10.34
C LEU A 192 2.04 -8.51 -11.04
N ALA A 193 1.43 -7.65 -11.86
CA ALA A 193 2.13 -6.54 -12.49
C ALA A 193 2.65 -5.55 -11.43
N ASN A 194 1.78 -5.09 -10.53
CA ASN A 194 2.11 -4.12 -9.48
C ASN A 194 3.21 -4.65 -8.56
N ILE A 195 3.10 -5.90 -8.07
CA ILE A 195 4.14 -6.45 -7.19
C ILE A 195 5.45 -6.70 -7.93
N GLY A 196 5.39 -7.13 -9.18
CA GLY A 196 6.55 -7.28 -10.05
C GLY A 196 7.28 -5.94 -10.26
N GLU A 197 6.52 -4.86 -10.46
CA GLU A 197 7.00 -3.46 -10.62
C GLU A 197 7.51 -2.79 -9.33
N HIS A 198 7.57 -3.49 -8.21
CA HIS A 198 8.17 -2.90 -7.00
C HIS A 198 9.18 -3.84 -6.36
N ARG A 199 9.17 -5.11 -6.76
CA ARG A 199 9.94 -6.17 -6.11
C ARG A 199 10.34 -7.24 -7.13
N ALA A 200 11.64 -7.36 -7.36
CA ALA A 200 12.22 -8.49 -8.08
C ALA A 200 11.87 -9.85 -7.46
N SER A 201 11.69 -9.91 -6.13
CA SER A 201 11.16 -11.08 -5.45
C SER A 201 10.29 -10.70 -4.26
N TRP A 202 9.27 -11.50 -3.99
CA TRP A 202 8.23 -11.19 -3.02
C TRP A 202 7.67 -12.45 -2.36
N LEU A 203 6.96 -12.28 -1.26
CA LEU A 203 6.36 -13.37 -0.48
C LEU A 203 4.85 -13.45 -0.75
N ARG A 204 4.18 -14.57 -0.46
CA ARG A 204 2.73 -14.72 -0.67
C ARG A 204 1.91 -13.61 0.00
N GLN A 205 2.29 -13.15 1.20
CA GLN A 205 1.59 -12.05 1.86
C GLN A 205 1.74 -10.70 1.17
N ASP A 206 2.83 -10.49 0.44
CA ASP A 206 2.98 -9.28 -0.37
C ASP A 206 2.01 -9.32 -1.55
N LEU A 207 1.83 -10.50 -2.16
CA LEU A 207 0.85 -10.72 -3.23
C LEU A 207 -0.60 -10.59 -2.73
N LEU A 208 -0.92 -11.16 -1.56
CA LEU A 208 -2.22 -10.96 -0.92
C LEU A 208 -2.55 -9.48 -0.74
N ARG A 209 -1.56 -8.68 -0.31
CA ARG A 209 -1.74 -7.23 -0.17
C ARG A 209 -1.93 -6.56 -1.53
N ALA A 210 -1.13 -6.91 -2.53
CA ALA A 210 -1.30 -6.40 -3.89
C ALA A 210 -2.69 -6.71 -4.47
N VAL A 211 -3.18 -7.95 -4.30
CA VAL A 211 -4.55 -8.34 -4.67
C VAL A 211 -5.60 -7.50 -3.94
N SER A 212 -5.42 -7.30 -2.63
CA SER A 212 -6.33 -6.46 -1.83
C SER A 212 -6.34 -5.00 -2.29
N ASP A 213 -5.19 -4.46 -2.70
CA ASP A 213 -5.06 -3.09 -3.17
C ASP A 213 -5.77 -2.91 -4.54
N GLU A 214 -5.77 -3.94 -5.37
CA GLU A 214 -6.41 -3.99 -6.70
C GLU A 214 -7.92 -4.31 -6.67
N LEU A 215 -8.42 -4.91 -5.58
CA LEU A 215 -9.85 -5.16 -5.39
C LEU A 215 -10.62 -3.86 -5.10
N PRO A 216 -11.84 -3.67 -5.62
CA PRO A 216 -12.68 -2.52 -5.26
C PRO A 216 -12.97 -2.41 -3.75
N ALA A 217 -13.35 -1.22 -3.30
CA ALA A 217 -13.65 -0.98 -1.88
C ALA A 217 -14.94 -1.68 -1.41
N HIS A 218 -15.91 -1.81 -2.32
CA HIS A 218 -17.16 -2.50 -2.06
C HIS A 218 -17.34 -3.64 -3.05
N LEU A 219 -17.16 -4.88 -2.57
CA LEU A 219 -17.23 -6.11 -3.36
C LEU A 219 -18.63 -6.71 -3.41
N GLY A 220 -19.58 -6.21 -2.60
CA GLY A 220 -20.89 -6.83 -2.41
C GLY A 220 -20.84 -8.19 -1.71
N LEU A 221 -19.77 -8.47 -0.95
CA LEU A 221 -19.54 -9.73 -0.24
C LEU A 221 -19.66 -9.53 1.27
N ALA A 222 -20.06 -10.59 1.98
CA ALA A 222 -20.03 -10.60 3.43
C ALA A 222 -18.57 -10.62 3.95
N PRO A 223 -18.27 -10.04 5.12
CA PRO A 223 -16.90 -9.89 5.62
C PRO A 223 -16.12 -11.21 5.75
N ASP A 224 -16.81 -12.29 6.10
CA ASP A 224 -16.25 -13.64 6.23
C ASP A 224 -15.86 -14.26 4.87
N GLN A 225 -16.42 -13.76 3.76
CA GLN A 225 -16.10 -14.20 2.40
C GLN A 225 -14.89 -13.49 1.80
N VAL A 226 -14.52 -12.31 2.32
CA VAL A 226 -13.42 -11.48 1.76
C VAL A 226 -12.06 -12.17 1.89
N ARG A 227 -11.75 -12.73 3.07
CA ARG A 227 -10.45 -13.39 3.30
C ARG A 227 -10.28 -14.66 2.45
N PRO A 228 -11.25 -15.59 2.38
CA PRO A 228 -11.19 -16.71 1.46
C PRO A 228 -11.01 -16.29 0.00
N LEU A 229 -11.70 -15.23 -0.44
CA LEU A 229 -11.53 -14.70 -1.80
C LEU A 229 -10.11 -14.20 -2.04
N LEU A 230 -9.55 -13.39 -1.13
CA LEU A 230 -8.17 -12.90 -1.24
C LEU A 230 -7.17 -14.05 -1.36
N GLU A 231 -7.34 -15.09 -0.53
CA GLU A 231 -6.49 -16.27 -0.55
C GLU A 231 -6.62 -17.03 -1.87
N GLN A 232 -7.84 -17.25 -2.35
CA GLN A 232 -8.10 -17.90 -3.64
C GLN A 232 -7.48 -17.12 -4.81
N LEU A 233 -7.65 -15.79 -4.85
CA LEU A 233 -7.08 -14.94 -5.89
C LEU A 233 -5.55 -14.94 -5.84
N ALA A 234 -4.96 -14.88 -4.65
CA ALA A 234 -3.52 -14.97 -4.49
C ALA A 234 -2.96 -16.34 -4.90
N ASP A 235 -3.65 -17.44 -4.59
CA ASP A 235 -3.21 -18.78 -4.98
C ASP A 235 -3.31 -19.00 -6.49
N ARG A 236 -4.36 -18.46 -7.13
CA ARG A 236 -4.47 -18.46 -8.60
C ARG A 236 -3.39 -17.60 -9.24
N ALA A 237 -3.11 -16.43 -8.69
CA ALA A 237 -2.01 -15.58 -9.14
C ALA A 237 -0.63 -16.25 -8.95
N LEU A 238 -0.45 -17.05 -7.89
CA LEU A 238 0.79 -17.81 -7.66
C LEU A 238 1.01 -18.90 -8.71
N ALA A 239 -0.05 -19.45 -9.31
CA ALA A 239 0.09 -20.44 -10.39
C ALA A 239 0.82 -19.88 -11.62
N ASP A 240 0.72 -18.56 -11.84
CA ASP A 240 1.41 -17.84 -12.92
C ASP A 240 2.77 -17.26 -12.47
N ALA A 241 3.12 -17.39 -11.19
CA ALA A 241 4.38 -16.92 -10.62
C ALA A 241 5.43 -18.05 -10.58
N VAL A 242 6.70 -17.66 -10.57
CA VAL A 242 7.81 -18.62 -10.50
C VAL A 242 8.37 -18.64 -9.08
N PRO A 243 8.36 -19.80 -8.40
CA PRO A 243 9.03 -19.94 -7.10
C PRO A 243 10.54 -19.85 -7.30
N ILE A 244 11.19 -18.97 -6.54
CA ILE A 244 12.66 -18.83 -6.54
C ILE A 244 13.31 -19.42 -5.29
N THR A 245 12.52 -19.65 -4.24
CA THR A 245 12.97 -20.47 -3.12
C THR A 245 12.86 -21.93 -3.54
N PRO A 246 13.96 -22.71 -3.52
CA PRO A 246 13.91 -24.13 -3.84
C PRO A 246 13.01 -24.85 -2.83
N PRO A 247 12.25 -25.87 -3.28
CA PRO A 247 11.44 -26.67 -2.37
C PRO A 247 12.34 -27.33 -1.32
N PRO A 248 11.87 -27.45 -0.07
CA PRO A 248 12.64 -28.10 0.97
C PRO A 248 12.93 -29.56 0.58
N VAL A 249 14.15 -30.03 0.84
CA VAL A 249 14.49 -31.44 0.67
C VAL A 249 13.93 -32.21 1.88
N LEU A 250 12.82 -32.92 1.66
CA LEU A 250 12.11 -33.66 2.72
C LEU A 250 12.47 -35.15 2.75
N ALA A 251 13.13 -35.68 1.71
CA ALA A 251 13.38 -37.11 1.53
C ALA A 251 14.13 -37.76 2.70
N ASP A 252 15.09 -37.03 3.29
CA ASP A 252 15.93 -37.51 4.40
C ASP A 252 15.53 -36.93 5.76
N LEU A 253 14.36 -36.26 5.85
CA LEU A 253 13.92 -35.60 7.09
C LEU A 253 13.17 -36.60 8.00
N PRO A 254 13.71 -36.90 9.20
CA PRO A 254 13.04 -37.75 10.20
C PRO A 254 11.64 -37.25 10.57
N ASP A 255 10.74 -38.18 10.89
CA ASP A 255 9.34 -37.85 11.21
C ASP A 255 9.21 -36.95 12.44
N GLU A 256 10.15 -37.01 13.38
CA GLU A 256 10.17 -36.13 14.56
C GLU A 256 10.45 -34.66 14.21
N LEU A 257 11.05 -34.41 13.04
CA LEU A 257 11.38 -33.09 12.52
C LEU A 257 10.36 -32.61 11.47
N ARG A 258 9.26 -33.35 11.27
CA ARG A 258 8.13 -32.99 10.41
C ARG A 258 6.99 -32.41 11.24
N ARG A 259 6.35 -31.37 10.70
CA ARG A 259 5.12 -30.79 11.24
C ARG A 259 3.92 -31.68 10.88
N ALA A 260 2.77 -31.44 11.53
CA ALA A 260 1.52 -32.15 11.23
C ALA A 260 1.02 -31.97 9.78
N ASP A 261 1.46 -30.90 9.11
CA ASP A 261 1.18 -30.60 7.68
C ASP A 261 2.22 -31.24 6.72
N GLY A 262 3.18 -32.01 7.25
CA GLY A 262 4.25 -32.67 6.47
C GLY A 262 5.44 -31.78 6.13
N ALA A 263 5.41 -30.48 6.47
CA ALA A 263 6.52 -29.56 6.23
C ALA A 263 7.64 -29.73 7.27
N SER A 264 8.85 -29.25 6.96
CA SER A 264 9.95 -29.25 7.91
C SER A 264 9.70 -28.31 9.08
N MET A 265 10.02 -28.73 10.31
CA MET A 265 9.95 -27.84 11.48
C MET A 265 10.88 -26.62 11.39
N PHE A 266 11.93 -26.69 10.54
CA PHE A 266 12.88 -25.59 10.32
C PHE A 266 12.41 -24.60 9.25
N GLU A 267 11.35 -24.94 8.52
CA GLU A 267 10.77 -24.05 7.52
C GLU A 267 9.85 -23.03 8.19
N ARG A 268 10.12 -21.75 7.95
CA ARG A 268 9.20 -20.69 8.38
C ARG A 268 8.01 -20.66 7.43
N SER A 269 6.80 -20.84 7.98
CA SER A 269 5.56 -20.70 7.22
C SER A 269 5.53 -19.35 6.48
N GLY A 270 5.18 -19.38 5.19
CA GLY A 270 5.11 -18.18 4.34
C GLY A 270 6.46 -17.58 3.93
N SER A 271 7.58 -18.30 4.10
CA SER A 271 8.91 -17.80 3.71
C SER A 271 9.29 -18.05 2.25
N ALA A 272 8.48 -18.81 1.52
CA ALA A 272 8.67 -19.04 0.09
C ALA A 272 8.59 -17.73 -0.70
N ARG A 273 9.62 -17.49 -1.52
CA ARG A 273 9.72 -16.32 -2.39
C ARG A 273 9.36 -16.68 -3.81
N PHE A 274 8.70 -15.74 -4.46
CA PHE A 274 8.25 -15.83 -5.84
C PHE A 274 8.79 -14.64 -6.62
N SER A 275 8.84 -14.80 -7.93
CA SER A 275 9.10 -13.75 -8.90
C SER A 275 8.17 -13.94 -10.10
N VAL A 276 7.98 -12.90 -10.90
CA VAL A 276 7.24 -13.03 -12.17
C VAL A 276 8.18 -13.56 -13.26
N ALA A 277 7.68 -14.43 -14.13
CA ALA A 277 8.48 -15.08 -15.17
C ALA A 277 9.36 -14.13 -16.03
N PRO A 278 8.90 -12.92 -16.43
CA PRO A 278 9.73 -11.99 -17.19
C PRO A 278 11.00 -11.54 -16.48
N HIS A 279 11.02 -11.45 -15.14
CA HIS A 279 12.22 -11.06 -14.38
C HIS A 279 13.31 -12.14 -14.41
N LEU A 280 12.92 -13.42 -14.37
CA LEU A 280 13.87 -14.53 -14.41
C LEU A 280 14.47 -14.72 -15.81
N VAL A 281 13.69 -14.48 -16.87
CA VAL A 281 14.20 -14.47 -18.24
C VAL A 281 15.24 -13.35 -18.42
N ALA A 282 14.98 -12.16 -17.88
CA ALA A 282 15.91 -11.04 -17.93
C ALA A 282 17.22 -11.30 -17.15
N GLU A 283 17.15 -11.94 -15.98
CA GLU A 283 18.35 -12.32 -15.22
C GLU A 283 19.15 -13.45 -15.89
N GLY A 284 18.48 -14.39 -16.57
CA GLY A 284 19.14 -15.47 -17.31
C GLY A 284 19.94 -15.00 -18.53
N VAL A 285 19.53 -13.88 -19.15
CA VAL A 285 20.26 -13.25 -20.27
C VAL A 285 21.50 -12.50 -19.79
N LEU A 286 21.47 -11.93 -18.59
CA LEU A 286 22.61 -11.20 -17.99
C LEU A 286 23.70 -12.11 -17.41
N ARG A 287 23.46 -13.42 -17.32
CA ARG A 287 24.41 -14.43 -16.81
C ARG A 287 25.23 -15.15 -17.91
N ARG A 288 25.12 -14.73 -19.18
CA ARG A 288 25.92 -15.28 -20.30
C ARG A 288 27.04 -14.35 -20.72
#